data_AF-A0A836W4Q8-F1
#
_entry.id   AF-A0A836W4Q8-F1
#
_cell.length_a   1.000
_cell.length_b   1.000
_cell.length_c   1.000
_cell.angle_alpha   90.00
_cell.angle_beta   90.00
_cell.angle_gamma   90.00
#
_symmetry.space_group_name_H-M   'P 1'
#
loop_
_entity.id
_entity.type
_entity.pdbx_description
1 polymer ?
#
loop_
_entity_poly.entity_id
_entity_poly.type
_entity_poly.pdbx_seq_one_letter_code
_entity_poly.pdbx_strand_id
1 'polypeptide(L)'
;MKEKIEKMFKRLEELEQALSQKDVFNDQKRYKELSREHRELTKIMEVGKPYLKAVSDYEGNLSIIHDGSDPELAELAELENEELEEQIRD
;
A
#
# COMPACT_ATOMS: atom_id res chain seq x y z
N MET A 1 5.45 -9.12 4.06
CA MET A 1 4.32 -8.93 3.13
C MET A 1 4.32 -7.52 2.56
N LYS A 2 4.52 -6.49 3.40
CA LYS A 2 4.84 -5.09 3.02
C LYS A 2 5.66 -4.93 1.73
N GLU A 3 6.90 -5.43 1.71
CA GLU A 3 7.79 -5.31 0.53
C GLU A 3 7.21 -5.89 -0.78
N LYS A 4 6.38 -6.93 -0.69
CA LYS A 4 5.74 -7.51 -1.88
C LYS A 4 4.68 -6.57 -2.43
N ILE A 5 3.87 -5.96 -1.56
CA ILE A 5 2.83 -5.01 -1.94
C ILE A 5 3.47 -3.72 -2.47
N GLU A 6 4.56 -3.24 -1.85
CA GLU A 6 5.33 -2.09 -2.35
C GLU A 6 5.90 -2.33 -3.76
N LYS A 7 6.44 -3.53 -4.03
CA LYS A 7 6.89 -3.90 -5.38
C LYS A 7 5.73 -3.89 -6.39
N MET A 8 4.55 -4.35 -5.99
CA MET A 8 3.36 -4.32 -6.84
C MET A 8 2.86 -2.89 -7.08
N PHE A 9 2.97 -2.00 -6.08
CA PHE A 9 2.64 -0.59 -6.23
C PHE A 9 3.58 0.09 -7.23
N LYS A 10 4.89 -0.13 -7.08
CA LYS A 10 5.89 0.35 -8.05
C LYS A 10 5.60 -0.16 -9.47
N ARG A 11 5.23 -1.43 -9.61
CA ARG A 11 4.85 -1.99 -10.90
C ARG A 11 3.61 -1.32 -11.50
N LEU A 12 2.62 -0.98 -10.66
CA LEU A 12 1.43 -0.27 -11.10
C LEU A 12 1.79 1.13 -11.64
N GLU A 13 2.65 1.87 -10.95
CA GLU A 13 3.15 3.18 -11.42
C GLU A 13 3.89 3.05 -12.76
N GLU A 14 4.74 2.03 -12.93
CA GLU A 14 5.42 1.76 -14.20
C GLU A 14 4.44 1.50 -15.34
N LEU A 15 3.35 0.78 -15.06
CA LEU A 15 2.29 0.49 -16.05
C LEU A 15 1.49 1.75 -16.41
N GLU A 16 1.15 2.58 -15.42
CA GLU A 16 0.47 3.87 -15.66
C GLU A 16 1.32 4.79 -16.52
N GLN A 17 2.62 4.87 -16.23
CA GLN A 17 3.58 5.61 -17.05
C GLN A 17 3.61 5.06 -18.47
N ALA A 18 3.76 3.73 -18.65
CA ALA A 18 3.80 3.11 -19.96
C ALA A 18 2.49 3.33 -20.75
N LEU A 19 1.33 3.19 -20.12
CA LEU A 19 0.03 3.40 -20.75
C LEU A 19 -0.20 4.85 -21.18
N SER A 20 0.47 5.82 -20.55
CA SER A 20 0.43 7.23 -20.94
C SER A 20 1.26 7.55 -22.19
N GLN A 21 2.16 6.64 -22.61
CA GLN A 21 3.04 6.88 -23.75
C GLN A 21 2.31 6.71 -25.08
N LYS A 22 2.53 7.65 -26.02
CA LYS A 22 1.84 7.67 -27.33
C LYS A 22 2.15 6.45 -28.20
N ASP A 23 3.37 5.93 -28.13
CA ASP A 23 3.80 4.72 -28.84
C ASP A 23 3.05 3.47 -28.34
N VAL A 24 2.86 3.36 -27.02
CA VAL A 24 2.04 2.30 -26.42
C VAL A 24 0.56 2.47 -26.81
N PHE A 25 0.02 3.67 -26.75
CA PHE A 25 -1.37 3.93 -27.15
C PHE A 25 -1.66 3.58 -28.62
N ASN A 26 -0.70 3.84 -29.52
CA ASN A 26 -0.82 3.54 -30.93
C ASN A 26 -0.63 2.04 -31.25
N ASP A 27 0.00 1.27 -30.36
CA ASP A 27 0.11 -0.18 -30.44
C ASP A 27 -1.04 -0.85 -29.66
N GLN A 28 -2.14 -1.16 -30.35
CA GLN A 28 -3.33 -1.77 -29.72
C GLN A 28 -3.04 -3.07 -28.99
N LYS A 29 -2.09 -3.88 -29.47
CA LYS A 29 -1.76 -5.16 -28.83
C LYS A 29 -1.09 -4.90 -27.49
N ARG A 30 -0.05 -4.06 -27.50
CA ARG A 30 0.69 -3.69 -26.29
C ARG A 30 -0.19 -2.94 -25.29
N TYR A 31 -1.01 -2.00 -25.77
CA TYR A 31 -1.97 -1.29 -24.92
C TYR A 31 -2.93 -2.24 -24.21
N LYS A 32 -3.47 -3.25 -24.92
CA LYS A 32 -4.40 -4.24 -24.35
C LYS A 32 -3.73 -5.11 -23.30
N GLU A 33 -2.49 -5.54 -23.53
CA GLU A 33 -1.70 -6.34 -22.59
C GLU A 33 -1.43 -5.55 -21.31
N LEU A 34 -0.89 -4.34 -21.41
CA LEU A 34 -0.59 -3.49 -20.26
C LEU A 34 -1.84 -3.05 -19.50
N SER A 35 -2.94 -2.75 -20.21
CA SER A 35 -4.22 -2.41 -19.58
C SER A 35 -4.81 -3.58 -18.78
N ARG A 36 -4.57 -4.82 -19.23
CA ARG A 36 -5.01 -6.01 -18.51
C ARG A 36 -4.18 -6.21 -17.25
N GLU A 37 -2.85 -6.16 -17.37
CA GLU A 37 -1.93 -6.27 -16.24
C GLU A 37 -2.24 -5.19 -15.18
N HIS A 38 -2.42 -3.94 -15.62
CA HIS A 38 -2.81 -2.83 -14.76
C HIS A 38 -4.08 -3.15 -13.98
N ARG A 39 -5.17 -3.56 -14.66
CA ARG A 39 -6.43 -3.90 -13.99
C ARG A 39 -6.31 -5.06 -13.00
N GLU A 40 -5.50 -6.07 -13.32
CA GLU A 40 -5.28 -7.22 -12.43
C GLU A 40 -4.51 -6.79 -11.18
N LEU A 41 -3.46 -5.97 -11.34
CA LEU A 41 -2.70 -5.42 -10.22
C LEU A 41 -3.51 -4.41 -9.39
N THR A 42 -4.31 -3.54 -10.00
CA THR A 42 -5.17 -2.58 -9.27
C THR A 42 -6.09 -3.32 -8.30
N LYS A 43 -6.73 -4.40 -8.72
CA LYS A 43 -7.62 -5.21 -7.86
C LYS A 43 -6.89 -5.80 -6.66
N ILE A 44 -5.66 -6.26 -6.84
CA ILE A 44 -4.85 -6.77 -5.73
C ILE A 44 -4.45 -5.63 -4.79
N MET A 45 -4.13 -4.46 -5.36
CA MET A 45 -3.77 -3.27 -4.59
C MET A 45 -4.94 -2.66 -3.81
N GLU A 46 -6.19 -2.83 -4.25
CA GLU A 46 -7.38 -2.43 -3.47
C GLU A 46 -7.42 -3.13 -2.11
N VAL A 47 -6.95 -4.39 -2.04
CA VAL A 47 -6.84 -5.14 -0.78
C VAL A 47 -5.51 -4.88 -0.06
N GLY A 48 -4.42 -4.68 -0.80
CA GLY A 48 -3.09 -4.43 -0.22
C GLY A 48 -2.89 -3.03 0.38
N LYS A 49 -3.64 -2.02 -0.10
CA LYS A 49 -3.55 -0.64 0.41
C LYS A 49 -3.97 -0.51 1.88
N PRO A 50 -5.12 -1.06 2.32
CA PRO A 50 -5.49 -1.09 3.74
C PRO A 50 -4.40 -1.70 4.63
N TYR A 51 -3.83 -2.83 4.21
CA TYR A 51 -2.74 -3.48 4.94
C TYR A 51 -1.51 -2.56 5.08
N LEU A 52 -1.06 -1.93 3.99
CA LEU A 52 0.08 -1.02 4.05
C LEU A 52 -0.18 0.20 4.94
N LYS A 53 -1.42 0.73 4.91
CA LYS A 53 -1.83 1.82 5.80
C LYS A 53 -1.76 1.37 7.26
N ALA A 54 -2.35 0.22 7.59
CA ALA A 54 -2.34 -0.30 8.95
C ALA A 54 -0.91 -0.52 9.47
N VAL A 55 -0.02 -1.09 8.64
CA VAL A 55 1.40 -1.24 8.97
C VAL A 55 2.08 0.11 9.20
N SER A 56 1.80 1.11 8.37
CA SER A 56 2.39 2.45 8.51
C SER A 56 1.90 3.17 9.77
N ASP A 57 0.60 3.07 10.06
CA ASP A 57 0.01 3.66 11.26
C ASP A 57 0.58 2.99 12.52
N TYR A 58 0.71 1.65 12.50
CA TYR A 58 1.30 0.87 13.58
C TYR A 58 2.75 1.28 13.86
N GLU A 59 3.56 1.42 12.81
CA GLU A 59 4.95 1.91 12.90
C GLU A 59 5.02 3.35 13.45
N GLY A 60 4.06 4.20 13.09
CA GLY A 60 3.93 5.57 13.62
C GLY A 60 3.60 5.58 15.12
N ASN A 61 2.63 4.79 15.53
CA ASN A 61 2.20 4.66 16.93
C ASN A 61 3.31 4.07 17.80
N LEU A 62 4.08 3.10 17.30
CA LEU A 62 5.28 2.61 18.00
C LEU A 62 6.28 3.74 18.30
N SER A 63 6.40 4.73 17.42
CA SER A 63 7.29 5.88 17.65
C SER A 63 6.77 6.77 18.78
N ILE A 64 5.44 6.97 18.86
CA ILE A 64 4.77 7.73 19.93
C ILE A 64 4.94 7.02 21.28
N ILE A 65 4.66 5.71 21.32
CA ILE A 65 4.79 4.87 22.52
C ILE A 65 6.23 4.88 23.03
N HIS A 66 7.20 4.74 22.12
CA HIS A 66 8.62 4.73 22.50
C HIS A 66 9.13 6.09 22.97
N ASP A 67 8.64 7.20 22.39
CA ASP A 67 8.96 8.54 22.86
C ASP A 67 8.43 8.79 24.28
N GLY A 68 7.19 8.36 24.56
CA GLY A 68 6.61 8.31 25.91
C GLY A 68 6.54 9.67 26.64
N SER A 69 6.67 10.78 25.91
CA SER A 69 6.70 12.13 26.48
C SER A 69 5.34 12.59 27.02
N ASP A 70 4.26 12.01 26.50
CA ASP A 70 2.88 12.20 26.96
C ASP A 70 2.25 10.83 27.26
N PRO A 71 2.04 10.48 28.55
CA PRO A 71 1.49 9.19 28.96
C PRO A 71 0.07 8.92 28.45
N GLU A 72 -0.79 9.93 28.34
CA GLU A 72 -2.16 9.75 27.84
C GLU A 72 -2.14 9.44 26.34
N LEU A 73 -1.26 10.11 25.61
CA LEU A 73 -1.06 9.86 24.18
C LEU A 73 -0.42 8.48 23.92
N ALA A 74 0.51 8.05 24.77
CA ALA A 74 1.13 6.73 24.67
C ALA A 74 0.09 5.61 24.91
N GLU A 75 -0.76 5.73 25.93
CA GLU A 75 -1.83 4.76 26.21
C GLU A 75 -2.83 4.66 25.05
N LEU A 76 -3.19 5.80 24.44
CA LEU A 76 -4.06 5.81 23.26
C LEU A 76 -3.42 5.10 22.06
N ALA A 77 -2.13 5.34 21.82
CA ALA A 77 -1.38 4.71 20.74
C ALA A 77 -1.20 3.20 20.96
N GLU A 78 -1.08 2.73 22.21
CA GLU A 78 -1.05 1.30 22.55
C GLU A 78 -2.38 0.62 22.18
N LEU A 79 -3.52 1.20 22.57
CA LEU A 79 -4.85 0.67 22.25
C LEU A 79 -5.10 0.60 20.74
N GLU A 80 -4.74 1.66 20.00
CA GLU A 80 -4.86 1.67 18.54
C GLU A 80 -3.97 0.60 17.90
N ASN A 81 -2.76 0.36 18.43
CA ASN A 81 -1.86 -0.68 17.94
C ASN A 81 -2.38 -2.10 18.13
N GLU A 82 -3.13 -2.37 19.20
CA GLU A 82 -3.78 -3.67 19.39
C GLU A 82 -4.79 -3.94 18.26
N GLU A 83 -5.63 -2.95 17.92
CA GLU A 83 -6.60 -3.06 16.82
C GLU A 83 -5.90 -3.20 15.45
N LEU A 84 -4.84 -2.41 15.22
CA LEU A 84 -4.05 -2.48 13.98
C LEU A 84 -3.32 -3.82 13.84
N GLU A 85 -2.83 -4.43 14.93
CA GLU A 85 -2.17 -5.74 14.87
C GLU A 85 -3.16 -6.84 14.41
N GLU A 86 -4.40 -6.81 14.88
CA GLU A 86 -5.46 -7.71 14.40
C GLU A 86 -5.70 -7.51 12.89
N GLN A 87 -5.82 -6.26 12.44
CA GLN A 87 -6.02 -5.94 11.02
C GLN A 87 -4.84 -6.36 10.13
N ILE A 88 -3.62 -6.38 10.67
CA ILE A 88 -2.41 -6.78 9.93
C ILE A 88 -2.27 -8.31 9.85
N ARG A 89 -2.84 -9.06 10.81
CA ARG A 89 -2.79 -10.53 10.81
C ARG A 89 -3.78 -11.19 9.85
N ASP A 90 -4.92 -10.55 9.62
CA ASP A 90 -5.96 -11.00 8.68
C ASP A 90 -5.59 -10.75 7.20
#